data_AF-A0A9D7FI35-F1
#
_entry.id   AF-A0A9D7FI35-F1
#
_cell.length_a   1.000
_cell.length_b   1.000
_cell.length_c   1.000
_cell.angle_alpha   90.00
_cell.angle_beta   90.00
_cell.angle_gamma   90.00
#
_symmetry.space_group_name_H-M   'P 1'
#
loop_
_entity.id
_entity.type
_entity.pdbx_description
1 polymer ?
#
loop_
_entity_poly.entity_id
_entity_poly.type
_entity_poly.pdbx_seq_one_letter_code
_entity_poly.pdbx_strand_id
1 'polypeptide(L)'
;MLRIEGTFHAGEAVSICSLENEPIAQGLANLSSQELEKFHGRSTREIREEIGRPIKTCVAVHHDDMVLITAAGHDIPIQNGD
;
A
#
# COMPACT_ATOMS: atom_id res chain seq x y z
N MET A 1 -0.20 3.26 9.26
CA MET A 1 0.48 1.96 9.15
C MET A 1 0.91 1.54 10.53
N LEU A 2 0.58 0.33 10.99
CA LEU A 2 0.88 -0.12 12.36
C LEU A 2 2.13 -1.00 12.41
N ARG A 3 2.32 -1.86 11.40
CA ARG A 3 3.44 -2.78 11.31
C ARG A 3 3.84 -3.01 9.86
N ILE A 4 5.12 -3.25 9.63
CA ILE A 4 5.70 -3.74 8.38
C ILE A 4 6.29 -5.12 8.70
N GLU A 5 6.03 -6.10 7.84
CA GLU A 5 6.61 -7.44 7.97
C GLU A 5 7.33 -7.80 6.67
N GLY A 6 8.53 -8.37 6.81
CA GLY A 6 9.36 -8.76 5.68
C GLY A 6 10.19 -7.61 5.09
N THR A 7 10.85 -7.90 3.98
CA THR A 7 11.67 -6.95 3.23
C THR A 7 11.22 -6.95 1.78
N PHE A 8 10.93 -5.77 1.24
CA PHE A 8 10.47 -5.58 -0.13
C PHE A 8 10.95 -4.23 -0.67
N HIS A 9 11.00 -4.12 -1.99
CA HIS A 9 11.41 -2.94 -2.72
C HIS A 9 10.21 -2.27 -3.41
N ALA A 10 10.41 -1.03 -3.84
CA ALA A 10 9.45 -0.38 -4.70
C ALA A 10 9.27 -1.17 -6.02
N GLY A 11 8.02 -1.37 -6.43
CA GLY A 11 7.61 -2.18 -7.56
C GLY A 11 7.29 -3.64 -7.23
N GLU A 12 7.54 -4.10 -6.00
CA GLU A 12 7.19 -5.47 -5.59
C GLU A 12 5.75 -5.57 -5.09
N ALA A 13 5.12 -6.72 -5.34
CA ALA A 13 3.78 -6.99 -4.85
C ALA A 13 3.80 -7.27 -3.34
N VAL A 14 2.95 -6.56 -2.60
CA VAL A 14 2.82 -6.68 -1.15
C VAL A 14 1.37 -6.95 -0.76
N SER A 15 1.20 -7.68 0.35
CA SER A 15 -0.12 -7.91 0.93
C SER A 15 -0.41 -6.86 2.00
N ILE A 16 -1.65 -6.38 2.01
CA ILE A 16 -2.17 -5.48 3.03
C ILE A 16 -3.09 -6.31 3.92
N CYS A 17 -2.72 -6.44 5.18
CA CYS A 17 -3.44 -7.25 6.16
C CYS A 17 -4.24 -6.38 7.14
N SER A 18 -5.35 -6.93 7.62
CA SER A 18 -6.12 -6.38 8.73
C SER A 18 -5.34 -6.47 10.05
N LEU A 19 -5.89 -5.90 11.12
CA LEU A 19 -5.34 -6.03 12.48
C LEU A 19 -5.28 -7.48 12.98
N GLU A 20 -6.06 -8.37 12.38
CA GLU A 20 -6.13 -9.80 12.70
C GLU A 20 -5.16 -10.63 11.83
N ASN A 21 -4.30 -9.98 11.04
CA ASN A 21 -3.39 -10.58 10.05
C ASN A 21 -4.08 -11.24 8.84
N GLU A 22 -5.36 -10.93 8.61
CA GLU A 22 -6.08 -11.40 7.42
C GLU A 22 -5.75 -10.53 6.20
N PRO A 23 -5.33 -11.09 5.04
CA PRO A 23 -5.04 -10.31 3.85
C PRO A 23 -6.34 -9.75 3.25
N ILE A 24 -6.47 -8.43 3.25
CA ILE A 24 -7.65 -7.70 2.75
C ILE A 24 -7.41 -7.04 1.39
N ALA A 25 -6.16 -6.85 1.00
CA ALA A 25 -5.79 -6.32 -0.30
C ALA A 25 -4.39 -6.77 -0.71
N GLN A 26 -4.09 -6.67 -1.99
CA GLN A 26 -2.75 -6.83 -2.54
C GLN A 26 -2.47 -5.65 -3.46
N GLY A 27 -1.24 -5.16 -3.49
CA GLY A 27 -0.87 -4.10 -4.42
C GLY A 27 0.62 -3.93 -4.60
N LEU A 28 1.02 -3.03 -5.48
CA LEU A 28 2.43 -2.74 -5.73
C LEU A 28 2.95 -1.70 -4.74
N ALA A 29 4.07 -2.02 -4.10
CA ALA A 29 4.74 -1.11 -3.19
C ALA A 29 5.34 0.07 -3.97
N ASN A 30 5.00 1.29 -3.61
CA ASN A 30 5.63 2.50 -4.16
C ASN A 30 6.90 2.88 -3.40
N LEU A 31 7.07 2.33 -2.20
CA LEU A 31 8.20 2.55 -1.30
C LEU A 31 8.71 1.20 -0.79
N SER A 32 10.02 1.08 -0.62
CA SER A 32 10.62 -0.11 0.01
C SER A 32 10.26 -0.21 1.49
N SER A 33 10.39 -1.41 2.06
CA SER A 33 10.18 -1.64 3.50
C SER A 33 11.08 -0.72 4.35
N GLN A 34 12.33 -0.50 3.92
CA GLN A 34 13.28 0.38 4.62
C GLN A 34 12.85 1.86 4.57
N GLU A 35 12.29 2.31 3.46
CA GLU A 35 11.75 3.68 3.36
C GLU A 35 10.51 3.83 4.26
N LEU A 36 9.60 2.86 4.23
CA LEU A 36 8.41 2.85 5.08
C LEU A 36 8.75 2.80 6.57
N GLU A 37 9.79 2.06 6.97
CA GLU A 37 10.29 2.06 8.35
C GLU A 37 10.82 3.43 8.79
N LYS A 38 11.49 4.16 7.90
CA LYS A 38 11.93 5.54 8.19
C LYS A 38 10.77 6.52 8.32
N PHE A 39 9.64 6.20 7.69
CA PHE A 39 8.40 6.98 7.77
C PHE A 39 7.49 6.57 8.92
N HIS A 40 7.79 5.46 9.60
CA HIS A 40 7.01 4.96 10.71
C HIS A 40 7.01 5.99 11.85
N GLY A 41 5.89 6.69 12.02
CA GLY A 41 5.71 7.76 13.02
C GLY A 41 5.89 9.19 12.50
N ARG A 42 6.18 9.40 11.21
CA ARG A 42 6.21 10.74 10.57
C ARG A 42 5.02 10.92 9.63
N SER A 43 4.48 12.13 9.59
CA SER A 43 3.38 12.45 8.67
C SER A 43 3.89 12.55 7.23
N THR A 44 3.05 12.20 6.25
CA THR A 44 3.35 12.30 4.80
C THR A 44 3.77 13.72 4.38
N ARG A 45 3.42 14.73 5.19
CA ARG A 45 3.80 16.13 5.00
C ARG A 45 5.27 16.38 5.37
N GLU A 46 5.76 15.82 6.46
CA GLU A 46 7.16 15.94 6.89
C GLU A 46 8.10 15.21 5.91
N ILE A 47 7.65 14.08 5.38
CA ILE A 47 8.40 13.27 4.41
C ILE A 47 8.55 13.98 3.05
N ARG A 48 7.58 14.84 2.69
CA ARG A 48 7.58 15.59 1.43
C ARG A 48 8.78 16.54 1.34
N GLU A 49 9.16 17.16 2.45
CA GLU A 49 10.27 18.11 2.50
C GLU A 49 11.63 17.42 2.35
N GLU A 50 11.72 16.14 2.73
CA GLU A 50 12.98 15.39 2.76
C GLU A 50 13.27 14.63 1.45
N ILE A 51 12.24 14.26 0.67
CA ILE A 51 12.39 13.33 -0.48
C ILE A 51 12.37 14.04 -1.85
N GLY A 52 11.83 15.26 -1.93
CA GLY A 52 11.79 16.01 -3.19
C GLY A 52 11.00 15.35 -4.33
N ARG A 53 10.13 14.37 -4.02
CA ARG A 53 9.31 13.63 -4.98
C ARG A 53 7.81 13.97 -4.85
N PRO A 54 6.99 13.69 -5.88
CA PRO A 54 5.55 13.93 -5.83
C PRO A 54 4.87 13.14 -4.70
N ILE A 55 3.79 13.69 -4.14
CA ILE A 55 3.00 13.06 -3.07
C ILE A 55 2.52 11.65 -3.47
N LYS A 56 2.19 11.47 -4.75
CA LYS A 56 1.73 10.20 -5.31
C LYS A 56 2.76 9.07 -5.17
N THR A 57 4.06 9.40 -5.07
CA THR A 57 5.13 8.44 -4.80
C THR A 57 5.46 8.31 -3.32
N CYS A 58 4.87 9.16 -2.46
CA CYS A 58 5.06 9.14 -1.00
C CYS A 58 3.92 8.42 -0.26
N VAL A 59 3.18 7.55 -0.95
CA VAL A 59 2.21 6.63 -0.35
C VAL A 59 2.77 5.20 -0.43
N ALA A 60 2.38 4.32 0.48
CA ALA A 60 2.94 2.95 0.53
C ALA A 60 2.52 2.10 -0.67
N VAL A 61 1.23 2.11 -1.00
CA VAL A 61 0.62 1.46 -2.16
C VAL A 61 -0.41 2.45 -2.70
N HIS A 62 -0.45 2.66 -4.01
CA HIS A 62 -1.47 3.50 -4.63
C HIS A 62 -2.76 2.69 -4.82
N HIS A 63 -3.93 3.30 -4.64
CA HIS A 63 -5.21 2.59 -4.78
C HIS A 63 -5.41 2.02 -6.19
N ASP A 64 -4.93 2.72 -7.22
CA ASP A 64 -5.01 2.24 -8.62
C ASP A 64 -4.16 0.97 -8.86
N ASP A 65 -3.10 0.78 -8.07
CA ASP A 65 -2.20 -0.38 -8.12
C ASP A 65 -2.55 -1.41 -7.04
N MET A 66 -3.76 -1.34 -6.47
CA MET A 66 -4.24 -2.19 -5.39
C MET A 66 -5.53 -2.92 -5.80
N VAL A 67 -5.60 -4.19 -5.45
CA VAL A 67 -6.79 -5.03 -5.56
C VAL A 67 -7.29 -5.43 -4.19
N LEU A 68 -8.59 -5.32 -3.96
CA LEU A 68 -9.22 -5.76 -2.72
C LEU A 68 -9.48 -7.27 -2.79
N ILE A 69 -9.13 -7.98 -1.72
CA ILE A 69 -9.40 -9.40 -1.57
C ILE A 69 -10.71 -9.48 -0.79
N THR A 70 -11.81 -9.76 -1.50
CA THR A 70 -13.07 -10.12 -0.84
C THR A 70 -12.97 -11.58 -0.43
N ALA A 71 -13.29 -11.89 0.83
CA ALA A 71 -13.60 -13.28 1.17
C ALA A 71 -14.72 -13.75 0.22
N ALA A 72 -14.51 -14.87 -0.46
CA ALA A 72 -15.42 -15.37 -1.48
C ALA A 72 -16.85 -15.44 -0.91
N GLY A 73 -17.76 -14.63 -1.47
CA GLY A 73 -19.15 -14.57 -1.03
C GLY A 73 -19.97 -13.37 -1.52
N HIS A 74 -19.39 -12.38 -2.21
CA HIS A 74 -20.19 -11.36 -2.88
C HIS A 74 -19.60 -11.03 -4.24
N ASP A 75 -20.25 -11.58 -5.27
CA ASP A 75 -20.08 -11.23 -6.67
C ASP A 75 -20.25 -9.71 -6.82
N ILE A 76 -19.14 -8.98 -6.94
CA ILE A 76 -19.17 -7.57 -7.37
C ILE A 76 -19.25 -7.58 -8.89
N PRO A 77 -20.38 -7.18 -9.51
CA PRO A 77 -20.46 -7.12 -10.96
C PRO A 77 -19.45 -6.07 -11.44
N ILE A 78 -18.43 -6.52 -12.15
CA ILE A 78 -17.56 -5.63 -12.92
C ILE A 78 -18.42 -4.98 -14.01
N GLN A 79 -18.91 -3.76 -13.75
CA GLN A 79 -19.51 -2.93 -14.78
C GLN A 79 -18.39 -2.49 -15.72
N ASN A 80 -18.23 -3.22 -16.82
CA ASN A 80 -17.54 -2.72 -18.00
C ASN A 80 -18.39 -1.56 -18.54
N GLY A 81 -17.88 -0.33 -18.42
CA GLY A 81 -18.50 0.85 -19.01
C GLY A 81 -18.38 0.78 -20.54
N ASP A 82 -19.50 1.08 -21.21
CA ASP A 82 -19.61 1.28 -22.67
C ASP A 82 -18.71 2.42 -23.20
#